data_AF-J8LNU7-F1
#
_entry.id   AF-J8LNU7-F1
#
_cell.length_a   1.000
_cell.length_b   1.000
_cell.length_c   1.000
_cell.angle_alpha   90.00
_cell.angle_beta   90.00
_cell.angle_gamma   90.00
#
_symmetry.space_group_name_H-M   'P 1'
#
loop_
_entity.id
_entity.type
_entity.pdbx_description
1 polymer ?
#
loop_
_entity_poly.entity_id
_entity_poly.type
_entity_poly.pdbx_seq_one_letter_code
_entity_poly.pdbx_strand_id
1 'polypeptide(L)'
;MPGHELRDVIDQRLNLYDVLELPTPLDVHAIYDDLPQIKRKYRALALKYHPDKHPNDPSIIHKFHLLSTATNILTNTDLRPHYDRWLIEYQRKTNDVERNKLIQKLQQSESSAATTTTPPHADISQIQHYGELLRKLKHFSMPYGDWKHFDRDDQENLLHHPYYDCSTLRIVLDNFPNSSNKSSCFAHLQTHVFTALSSNEIHDIYFSERNDYSKDESIIIYAIFDTPITAQHVFSSWSNSNIVPTVHDISPLIPLHYYSDFNLKTELNDDIARLVSNETILLD
;
A
#
# COMPACT_ATOMS: atom_id res chain seq x y z
N MET A 1 -8.02 -5.99 69.72
CA MET A 1 -8.83 -4.77 69.98
C MET A 1 -9.64 -4.48 68.72
N PRO A 2 -10.97 -4.34 68.81
CA PRO A 2 -11.87 -4.32 67.66
C PRO A 2 -11.59 -3.18 66.64
N GLY A 3 -10.88 -2.13 67.03
CA GLY A 3 -10.50 -1.03 66.12
C GLY A 3 -9.27 -1.29 65.23
N HIS A 4 -8.43 -2.29 65.51
CA HIS A 4 -7.25 -2.59 64.69
C HIS A 4 -7.64 -3.28 63.38
N GLU A 5 -8.60 -4.20 63.45
CA GLU A 5 -9.10 -4.97 62.31
C GLU A 5 -9.71 -4.06 61.22
N LEU A 6 -10.39 -2.98 61.61
CA LEU A 6 -10.95 -2.01 60.66
C LEU A 6 -9.85 -1.25 59.90
N ARG A 7 -8.75 -0.89 60.58
CA ARG A 7 -7.62 -0.19 59.94
C ARG A 7 -6.92 -1.11 58.95
N ASP A 8 -6.67 -2.36 59.34
CA ASP A 8 -6.05 -3.35 58.46
C ASP A 8 -6.88 -3.57 57.18
N VAL A 9 -8.21 -3.66 57.31
CA VAL A 9 -9.13 -3.80 56.17
C VAL A 9 -9.07 -2.59 55.24
N ILE A 10 -9.04 -1.38 55.80
CA ILE A 10 -8.94 -0.13 55.04
C ILE A 10 -7.59 -0.05 54.31
N ASP A 11 -6.50 -0.39 54.98
CA ASP A 11 -5.15 -0.36 54.42
C ASP A 11 -4.99 -1.38 53.29
N GLN A 12 -5.58 -2.57 53.46
CA GLN A 12 -5.61 -3.62 52.45
C GLN A 12 -6.66 -3.39 51.34
N ARG A 13 -7.48 -2.34 51.47
CA ARG A 13 -8.55 -1.97 50.53
C ARG A 13 -9.54 -3.11 50.26
N LEU A 14 -9.84 -3.92 51.28
CA LEU A 14 -10.69 -5.09 51.13
C LEU A 14 -12.18 -4.71 51.16
N ASN A 15 -12.96 -5.27 50.22
CA ASN A 15 -14.41 -5.14 50.23
C ASN A 15 -15.06 -6.28 51.02
N LEU A 16 -15.46 -6.01 52.26
CA LEU A 16 -16.11 -6.97 53.17
C LEU A 16 -17.47 -7.47 52.66
N TYR A 17 -18.19 -6.68 51.85
CA TYR A 17 -19.44 -7.12 51.23
C TYR A 17 -19.18 -8.18 50.17
N ASP A 18 -18.15 -8.01 49.34
CA ASP A 18 -17.75 -9.01 48.35
C ASP A 18 -17.28 -10.31 49.02
N VAL A 19 -16.57 -10.22 50.14
CA VAL A 19 -16.13 -11.38 50.93
C VAL A 19 -17.32 -12.21 51.44
N LEU A 20 -18.44 -11.56 51.77
CA LEU A 20 -19.68 -12.23 52.18
C LEU A 20 -20.65 -12.52 51.02
N GLU A 21 -20.23 -12.25 49.77
CA GLU A 21 -21.04 -12.37 48.57
C GLU A 21 -22.38 -11.59 48.70
N LEU A 22 -22.27 -10.36 49.20
CA LEU A 22 -23.37 -9.41 49.40
C LEU A 22 -23.22 -8.21 48.45
N PRO A 23 -24.34 -7.65 47.94
CA PRO A 23 -24.31 -6.40 47.18
C PRO A 23 -23.76 -5.25 48.02
N THR A 24 -23.09 -4.32 47.34
CA THR A 24 -22.46 -3.17 48.01
C THR A 24 -23.49 -2.08 48.35
N PRO A 25 -23.25 -1.26 49.39
CA PRO A 25 -24.17 -0.19 49.80
C PRO A 25 -24.42 0.90 48.73
N LEU A 26 -23.62 0.93 47.66
CA LEU A 26 -23.77 1.89 46.56
C LEU A 26 -24.91 1.50 45.60
N ASP A 27 -25.33 0.23 45.60
CA ASP A 27 -26.44 -0.25 44.79
C ASP A 27 -27.78 0.19 45.42
N VAL A 28 -28.44 1.15 44.76
CA VAL A 28 -29.65 1.86 45.20
C VAL A 28 -30.84 0.95 45.55
N HIS A 29 -30.79 -0.33 45.18
CA HIS A 29 -31.83 -1.33 45.45
C HIS A 29 -31.55 -2.26 46.64
N ALA A 30 -30.41 -2.10 47.31
CA ALA A 30 -29.93 -2.99 48.35
C ALA A 30 -29.73 -2.24 49.69
N ILE A 31 -30.80 -1.62 50.20
CA ILE A 31 -30.83 -1.18 51.61
C ILE A 31 -30.96 -2.44 52.47
N TYR A 32 -29.84 -3.13 52.69
CA TYR A 32 -29.76 -4.26 53.60
C TYR A 32 -29.54 -3.74 55.02
N ASP A 33 -30.65 -3.47 55.70
CA ASP A 33 -30.65 -3.28 57.15
C ASP A 33 -30.74 -4.58 57.94
N ASP A 34 -30.82 -5.73 57.27
CA ASP A 34 -31.01 -6.99 57.98
C ASP A 34 -29.67 -7.62 58.40
N LEU A 35 -29.18 -7.22 59.57
CA LEU A 35 -28.19 -7.98 60.38
C LEU A 35 -28.41 -9.52 60.32
N PRO A 36 -29.66 -10.05 60.30
CA PRO A 36 -29.94 -11.46 60.06
C PRO A 36 -29.36 -12.04 58.77
N GLN A 37 -29.32 -11.27 57.68
CA GLN A 37 -28.81 -11.72 56.38
C GLN A 37 -27.29 -11.86 56.38
N ILE A 38 -26.57 -10.89 56.97
CA ILE A 38 -25.13 -10.93 57.17
C ILE A 38 -24.76 -12.20 57.96
N LYS A 39 -25.45 -12.44 59.09
CA LYS A 39 -25.25 -13.63 59.92
C LYS A 39 -25.63 -14.93 59.20
N ARG A 40 -26.62 -14.91 58.30
CA ARG A 40 -27.02 -16.07 57.50
C ARG A 40 -25.94 -16.43 56.47
N LYS A 41 -25.44 -15.45 55.73
CA LYS A 41 -24.39 -15.63 54.73
C LYS A 41 -23.08 -16.08 55.36
N TYR A 42 -22.68 -15.47 56.47
CA TYR A 42 -21.53 -15.92 57.24
C TYR A 42 -21.65 -17.39 57.65
N ARG A 43 -22.79 -17.82 58.22
CA ARG A 43 -22.99 -19.23 58.60
C ARG A 43 -22.85 -20.18 57.42
N ALA A 44 -23.43 -19.83 56.26
CA ALA A 44 -23.32 -20.65 55.05
C ALA A 44 -21.87 -20.77 54.56
N LEU A 45 -21.14 -19.64 54.51
CA LEU A 45 -19.75 -19.60 54.05
C LEU A 45 -18.78 -20.22 55.06
N ALA A 46 -19.00 -20.02 56.36
CA ALA A 46 -18.20 -20.62 57.43
C ALA A 46 -18.30 -22.16 57.42
N LEU A 47 -19.48 -22.72 57.14
CA LEU A 47 -19.65 -24.18 57.00
C LEU A 47 -18.97 -24.76 55.75
N LYS A 48 -18.83 -23.94 54.69
CA LYS A 48 -18.16 -24.29 53.44
C LYS A 48 -16.64 -24.21 53.58
N TYR A 49 -16.14 -23.20 54.27
CA TYR A 49 -14.71 -22.91 54.42
C TYR A 49 -14.18 -23.24 55.83
N HIS A 50 -14.78 -24.19 56.53
CA HIS A 50 -14.38 -24.54 57.89
C HIS A 50 -13.00 -25.22 57.91
N PRO A 51 -12.07 -24.82 58.79
CA PRO A 51 -10.73 -25.41 58.86
C PRO A 51 -10.77 -26.93 59.14
N ASP A 52 -11.70 -27.42 59.98
CA ASP A 52 -11.82 -28.86 60.25
C ASP A 52 -12.16 -29.72 59.00
N LYS A 53 -12.86 -29.15 58.03
CA LYS A 53 -13.19 -29.86 56.78
C LYS A 53 -12.03 -29.81 55.78
N HIS A 54 -11.12 -28.85 55.94
CA HIS A 54 -10.02 -28.57 55.03
C HIS A 54 -8.71 -28.30 55.80
N PRO A 55 -8.19 -29.31 56.54
CA PRO A 55 -7.06 -29.12 57.46
C PRO A 55 -5.73 -28.82 56.78
N ASN A 56 -5.57 -29.12 55.48
CA ASN A 56 -4.31 -28.99 54.76
C ASN A 56 -4.25 -27.76 53.83
N ASP A 57 -5.31 -26.94 53.77
CA ASP A 57 -5.40 -25.83 52.81
C ASP A 57 -5.24 -24.46 53.49
N PRO A 58 -4.05 -23.83 53.45
CA PRO A 58 -3.82 -22.53 54.08
C PRO A 58 -4.69 -21.41 53.49
N SER A 59 -5.10 -21.53 52.23
CA SER A 59 -6.00 -20.59 51.58
C SER A 59 -7.41 -20.61 52.17
N ILE A 60 -7.89 -21.76 52.66
CA ILE A 60 -9.20 -21.89 53.29
C ILE A 60 -9.17 -21.26 54.68
N ILE A 61 -8.09 -21.46 55.43
CA ILE A 61 -7.84 -20.83 56.72
C ILE A 61 -7.85 -19.30 56.58
N HIS A 62 -7.14 -18.77 55.58
CA HIS A 62 -7.12 -17.34 55.30
C HIS A 62 -8.52 -16.79 54.94
N LYS A 63 -9.27 -17.47 54.08
CA LYS A 63 -10.66 -17.09 53.74
C LYS A 63 -11.59 -17.13 54.96
N PHE A 64 -11.46 -18.14 55.81
CA PHE A 64 -12.24 -18.25 57.04
C PHE A 64 -11.95 -17.08 58.01
N HIS A 65 -10.67 -16.70 58.13
CA HIS A 65 -10.27 -15.52 58.89
C HIS A 65 -10.90 -14.24 58.31
N LEU A 66 -10.85 -14.05 56.99
CA LEU A 66 -11.49 -12.91 56.31
C LEU A 66 -13.01 -12.87 56.49
N LEU A 67 -13.68 -14.02 56.48
CA LEU A 67 -15.13 -14.12 56.74
C LEU A 67 -15.47 -13.72 58.19
N SER A 68 -14.60 -14.10 59.12
CA SER A 68 -14.73 -13.77 60.54
C SER A 68 -14.54 -12.28 60.78
N THR A 69 -13.51 -11.67 60.18
CA THR A 69 -13.25 -10.21 60.27
C THR A 69 -14.37 -9.41 59.60
N ALA A 70 -14.84 -9.82 58.42
CA ALA A 70 -15.95 -9.18 57.73
C ALA A 70 -17.23 -9.17 58.57
N THR A 71 -17.57 -10.30 59.19
CA THR A 71 -18.77 -10.39 60.05
C THR A 71 -18.61 -9.58 61.32
N ASN A 72 -17.43 -9.57 61.94
CA ASN A 72 -17.16 -8.77 63.15
C ASN A 72 -17.39 -7.27 62.90
N ILE A 73 -16.84 -6.75 61.80
CA ILE A 73 -16.94 -5.34 61.43
C ILE A 73 -18.38 -4.98 61.01
N LEU A 74 -19.01 -5.79 60.14
CA LEU A 74 -20.33 -5.51 59.58
C LEU A 74 -21.49 -5.75 60.56
N THR A 75 -21.30 -6.53 61.63
CA THR A 75 -22.32 -6.71 62.67
C THR A 75 -22.23 -5.69 63.80
N ASN A 76 -21.10 -4.99 63.93
CA ASN A 76 -20.88 -3.97 64.94
C ASN A 76 -21.50 -2.62 64.49
N THR A 77 -22.39 -2.07 65.30
CA THR A 77 -23.11 -0.81 65.02
C THR A 77 -22.20 0.42 64.92
N ASP A 78 -21.05 0.39 65.59
CA ASP A 78 -20.12 1.52 65.61
C ASP A 78 -19.13 1.43 64.44
N LEU A 79 -18.62 0.22 64.13
CA LEU A 79 -17.60 0.04 63.10
C LEU A 79 -18.17 0.05 61.67
N ARG A 80 -19.38 -0.49 61.48
CA ARG A 80 -20.03 -0.59 60.17
C ARG A 80 -20.18 0.78 59.47
N PRO A 81 -20.72 1.84 60.11
CA PRO A 81 -20.86 3.15 59.46
C PRO A 81 -19.52 3.76 59.03
N HIS A 82 -18.45 3.54 59.80
CA HIS A 82 -17.11 4.02 59.46
C HIS A 82 -16.55 3.31 58.24
N TYR A 83 -16.71 1.98 58.19
CA TYR A 83 -16.33 1.17 57.05
C TYR A 83 -17.14 1.53 55.80
N ASP A 84 -18.46 1.61 55.91
CA ASP A 84 -19.37 1.91 54.79
C ASP A 84 -19.07 3.26 54.17
N ARG A 85 -18.82 4.29 55.00
CA ARG A 85 -18.40 5.61 54.52
C ARG A 85 -17.10 5.54 53.73
N TRP A 86 -16.10 4.84 54.26
CA TRP A 86 -14.82 4.68 53.56
C TRP A 86 -14.99 3.94 52.23
N LEU A 87 -15.77 2.86 52.21
CA LEU A 87 -16.01 2.05 51.02
C LEU A 87 -16.72 2.86 49.92
N ILE A 88 -17.76 3.62 50.28
CA ILE A 88 -18.50 4.48 49.37
C ILE A 88 -17.56 5.55 48.77
N GLU A 89 -16.78 6.23 49.61
CA GLU A 89 -15.81 7.24 49.15
C GLU A 89 -14.73 6.63 48.26
N TYR A 90 -14.25 5.44 48.60
CA TYR A 90 -13.26 4.72 47.81
C TYR A 90 -13.80 4.35 46.42
N GLN A 91 -14.99 3.75 46.37
CA GLN A 91 -15.65 3.36 45.12
C GLN A 91 -16.01 4.55 44.23
N ARG A 92 -16.49 5.65 44.83
CA ARG A 92 -16.73 6.90 44.10
C ARG A 92 -15.46 7.41 43.43
N LYS A 93 -14.35 7.49 44.18
CA LYS A 93 -13.05 7.94 43.64
C LYS A 93 -12.56 7.04 42.50
N THR A 94 -12.67 5.72 42.61
CA THR A 94 -12.26 4.82 41.52
C THR A 94 -13.12 4.99 40.28
N ASN A 95 -14.45 5.05 40.47
CA ASN A 95 -15.40 5.23 39.37
C ASN A 95 -15.25 6.61 38.70
N ASP A 96 -14.96 7.65 39.47
CA ASP A 96 -14.71 9.00 38.97
C ASP A 96 -13.44 9.05 38.11
N VAL A 97 -12.39 8.32 38.48
CA VAL A 97 -11.16 8.22 37.66
C VAL A 97 -11.45 7.55 36.31
N GLU A 98 -12.21 6.44 36.31
CA GLU A 98 -12.60 5.78 35.06
C GLU A 98 -13.50 6.65 34.19
N ARG A 99 -14.47 7.33 34.79
CA ARG A 99 -15.34 8.30 34.13
C ARG A 99 -14.52 9.43 33.49
N ASN A 100 -13.55 9.98 34.20
CA ASN A 100 -12.69 11.05 33.68
C ASN A 100 -11.86 10.60 32.47
N LYS A 101 -11.35 9.35 32.48
CA LYS A 101 -10.66 8.77 31.32
C LYS A 101 -11.59 8.64 30.11
N LEU A 102 -12.83 8.22 30.32
CA LEU A 102 -13.83 8.13 29.26
C LEU A 102 -14.17 9.50 28.68
N ILE A 103 -14.35 10.52 29.53
CA ILE A 103 -14.58 11.91 29.11
C ILE A 103 -13.41 12.43 28.27
N GLN A 104 -12.17 12.20 28.71
CA GLN A 104 -10.99 12.61 27.98
C GLN A 104 -10.91 11.94 26.59
N LYS A 105 -11.21 10.64 26.52
CA LYS A 105 -11.26 9.90 25.25
C LYS A 105 -12.33 10.45 24.31
N LEU A 106 -13.51 10.78 24.85
CA LEU A 106 -14.59 11.38 24.07
C LEU A 106 -14.17 12.74 23.51
N GLN A 107 -13.63 13.63 24.35
CA GLN A 107 -13.13 14.94 23.92
C GLN A 107 -12.08 14.83 22.81
N GLN A 108 -11.14 13.88 22.91
CA GLN A 108 -10.14 13.61 21.87
C GLN A 108 -10.79 13.18 20.55
N SER A 109 -11.80 12.31 20.61
CA SER A 109 -12.52 11.87 19.41
C SER A 109 -13.33 13.00 18.77
N GLU A 110 -14.03 13.81 19.57
CA GLU A 110 -14.84 14.93 19.09
C GLU A 110 -13.97 16.03 18.48
N SER A 111 -12.85 16.38 19.12
CA SER A 111 -11.87 17.34 18.57
C SER A 111 -11.25 16.85 17.27
N SER A 112 -10.86 15.57 17.20
CA SER A 112 -10.34 14.97 15.96
C SER A 112 -11.39 15.00 14.84
N ALA A 113 -12.64 14.67 15.16
CA ALA A 113 -13.76 14.73 14.21
C ALA A 113 -14.08 16.17 13.78
N ALA A 114 -14.06 17.14 14.70
CA ALA A 114 -14.29 18.55 14.39
C ALA A 114 -13.17 19.15 13.53
N THR A 115 -11.91 18.71 13.71
CA THR A 115 -10.79 19.10 12.83
C THR A 115 -10.81 18.38 11.49
N THR A 116 -11.59 17.31 11.37
CA THR A 116 -11.91 16.70 10.07
C THR A 116 -12.94 17.59 9.38
N THR A 117 -12.49 18.80 9.02
CA THR A 117 -12.95 19.49 7.82
C THR A 117 -13.06 18.40 6.75
N THR A 118 -14.22 18.29 6.11
CA THR A 118 -14.45 17.43 4.93
C THR A 118 -13.12 17.27 4.20
N PRO A 119 -12.63 16.03 3.97
CA PRO A 119 -11.37 15.85 3.26
C PRO A 119 -11.44 16.77 2.05
N PRO A 120 -10.38 17.52 1.69
CA PRO A 120 -10.38 18.26 0.45
C PRO A 120 -10.69 17.21 -0.60
N HIS A 121 -11.94 17.17 -1.04
CA HIS A 121 -12.37 16.25 -2.07
C HIS A 121 -11.44 16.66 -3.18
N ALA A 122 -10.51 15.75 -3.57
CA ALA A 122 -9.58 16.03 -4.65
C ALA A 122 -10.42 16.67 -5.76
N ASP A 123 -9.97 17.76 -6.36
CA ASP A 123 -10.82 18.49 -7.30
C ASP A 123 -11.09 17.59 -8.52
N ILE A 124 -12.14 16.75 -8.45
CA ILE A 124 -12.52 15.77 -9.47
C ILE A 124 -13.17 16.50 -10.65
N SER A 125 -13.39 17.83 -10.55
CA SER A 125 -13.91 18.61 -11.66
C SER A 125 -13.05 18.39 -12.91
N GLN A 126 -11.73 18.39 -12.76
CA GLN A 126 -10.79 18.17 -13.87
C GLN A 126 -10.97 16.77 -14.48
N ILE A 127 -11.02 15.73 -13.64
CA ILE A 127 -11.21 14.33 -14.08
C ILE A 127 -12.59 14.14 -14.76
N GLN A 128 -13.62 14.81 -14.23
CA GLN A 128 -14.98 14.73 -14.76
C GLN A 128 -15.09 15.40 -16.13
N HIS A 129 -14.56 16.62 -16.29
CA HIS A 129 -14.56 17.33 -17.57
C HIS A 129 -13.78 16.56 -18.64
N TYR A 130 -12.62 16.00 -18.25
CA TYR A 130 -11.81 15.18 -19.12
C TYR A 130 -12.55 13.90 -19.57
N GLY A 131 -13.20 13.19 -18.64
CA GLY A 131 -14.00 12.01 -18.97
C GLY A 131 -15.25 12.32 -19.81
N GLU A 132 -15.80 13.53 -19.72
CA GLU A 132 -16.88 14.00 -20.59
C GLU A 132 -16.39 14.23 -22.02
N LEU A 133 -15.22 14.87 -22.17
CA LEU A 133 -14.57 15.11 -23.47
C LEU A 133 -14.33 13.80 -24.22
N LEU A 134 -13.77 12.78 -23.56
CA LEU A 134 -13.55 11.47 -24.17
C LEU A 134 -14.85 10.80 -24.66
N ARG A 135 -15.94 10.95 -23.90
CA ARG A 135 -17.26 10.45 -24.33
C ARG A 135 -17.80 11.20 -25.53
N LYS A 136 -17.59 12.52 -25.61
CA LYS A 136 -17.97 13.33 -26.78
C LYS A 136 -17.17 12.93 -28.01
N LEU A 137 -15.84 12.78 -27.90
CA LEU A 137 -15.00 12.32 -29.02
C LEU A 137 -15.47 10.95 -29.54
N LYS A 138 -15.76 10.01 -28.63
CA LYS A 138 -16.34 8.70 -28.98
C LYS A 138 -17.68 8.84 -29.71
N HIS A 139 -18.57 9.68 -29.20
CA HIS A 139 -19.90 9.87 -29.77
C HIS A 139 -19.83 10.43 -31.20
N PHE A 140 -18.92 11.37 -31.45
CA PHE A 140 -18.71 11.99 -32.76
C PHE A 140 -17.76 11.20 -33.68
N SER A 141 -17.32 10.00 -33.27
CA SER A 141 -16.37 9.16 -34.04
C SER A 141 -15.06 9.89 -34.39
N MET A 142 -14.61 10.82 -33.53
CA MET A 142 -13.33 11.51 -33.71
C MET A 142 -12.18 10.67 -33.14
N PRO A 143 -11.01 10.64 -33.81
CA PRO A 143 -9.83 9.94 -33.30
C PRO A 143 -9.34 10.58 -31.99
N TYR A 144 -8.86 9.74 -31.06
CA TYR A 144 -8.52 10.16 -29.70
C TYR A 144 -7.12 10.79 -29.54
N GLY A 145 -6.25 10.70 -30.57
CA GLY A 145 -4.84 11.13 -30.46
C GLY A 145 -4.05 10.40 -29.36
N ASP A 146 -2.96 11.02 -28.86
CA ASP A 146 -2.30 10.59 -27.63
C ASP A 146 -3.16 11.02 -26.42
N TRP A 147 -4.07 10.13 -26.03
CA TRP A 147 -5.04 10.37 -24.96
C TRP A 147 -4.39 10.83 -23.65
N LYS A 148 -3.11 10.55 -23.42
CA LYS A 148 -2.40 10.93 -22.19
C LYS A 148 -2.07 12.43 -22.10
N HIS A 149 -2.03 13.18 -23.21
CA HIS A 149 -1.54 14.57 -23.22
C HIS A 149 -2.29 15.50 -24.19
N PHE A 150 -3.59 15.75 -23.96
CA PHE A 150 -4.36 16.69 -24.80
C PHE A 150 -3.93 18.16 -24.70
N ASP A 151 -3.33 18.59 -23.58
CA ASP A 151 -2.91 20.00 -23.33
C ASP A 151 -1.48 20.29 -23.78
N ARG A 152 -0.72 19.29 -24.21
CA ARG A 152 0.52 19.56 -24.91
C ARG A 152 0.13 19.89 -26.32
N ASP A 153 0.12 21.19 -26.59
CA ASP A 153 0.07 21.77 -27.92
C ASP A 153 0.62 20.79 -28.95
N ASP A 154 -0.18 20.51 -29.97
CA ASP A 154 0.18 19.78 -31.19
C ASP A 154 1.42 20.35 -31.93
N GLN A 155 2.18 21.26 -31.30
CA GLN A 155 3.44 21.80 -31.77
C GLN A 155 4.66 20.90 -31.49
N GLU A 156 4.60 19.93 -30.57
CA GLU A 156 5.67 18.91 -30.43
C GLU A 156 5.51 17.70 -31.38
N ASN A 157 4.45 17.66 -32.20
CA ASN A 157 4.31 16.68 -33.30
C ASN A 157 5.22 16.97 -34.52
N LEU A 158 6.24 17.80 -34.35
CA LEU A 158 7.14 18.24 -35.43
C LEU A 158 8.23 17.24 -35.82
N LEU A 159 8.38 16.10 -35.14
CA LEU A 159 9.44 15.12 -35.46
C LEU A 159 8.99 13.66 -35.31
N HIS A 160 7.77 13.31 -35.72
CA HIS A 160 7.50 11.88 -35.94
C HIS A 160 8.15 11.46 -37.26
N HIS A 161 9.26 10.72 -37.18
CA HIS A 161 9.96 10.23 -38.35
C HIS A 161 8.95 9.47 -39.25
N PRO A 162 8.77 9.85 -40.52
CA PRO A 162 7.67 9.35 -41.37
C PRO A 162 7.68 7.83 -41.54
N TYR A 163 8.83 7.20 -41.32
CA TYR A 163 9.04 5.75 -41.41
C TYR A 163 9.55 5.15 -40.10
N TYR A 164 9.16 5.68 -38.94
CA TYR A 164 9.66 5.24 -37.63
C TYR A 164 9.73 3.71 -37.49
N ASP A 165 8.63 2.99 -37.75
CA ASP A 165 8.56 1.54 -37.58
C ASP A 165 9.51 0.77 -38.51
N CYS A 166 9.72 1.27 -39.73
CA CYS A 166 10.52 0.61 -40.77
C CYS A 166 12.00 1.04 -40.75
N SER A 167 12.29 2.20 -40.18
CA SER A 167 13.64 2.79 -40.09
C SER A 167 14.31 2.56 -38.74
N THR A 168 13.67 1.84 -37.82
CA THR A 168 14.19 1.56 -36.49
C THR A 168 14.81 0.17 -36.42
N LEU A 169 16.07 0.12 -35.99
CA LEU A 169 16.76 -1.13 -35.67
C LEU A 169 17.03 -1.22 -34.17
N ARG A 170 16.70 -2.37 -33.59
CA ARG A 170 17.12 -2.77 -32.26
C ARG A 170 18.50 -3.41 -32.35
N ILE A 171 19.48 -2.80 -31.70
CA ILE A 171 20.89 -3.19 -31.67
C ILE A 171 21.23 -3.62 -30.24
N VAL A 172 21.82 -4.81 -30.10
CA VAL A 172 22.36 -5.33 -28.84
C VAL A 172 23.88 -5.25 -28.88
N LEU A 173 24.45 -4.52 -27.94
CA LEU A 173 25.89 -4.21 -27.88
C LEU A 173 26.48 -4.68 -26.57
N ASP A 174 27.80 -4.90 -26.55
CA ASP A 174 28.56 -5.01 -25.30
C ASP A 174 28.38 -3.74 -24.44
N ASN A 175 28.33 -3.90 -23.13
CA ASN A 175 28.29 -2.79 -22.22
C ASN A 175 29.67 -2.10 -22.14
N PHE A 176 29.72 -0.84 -22.56
CA PHE A 176 30.94 -0.03 -22.57
C PHE A 176 30.84 1.15 -21.57
N PRO A 177 31.97 1.71 -21.10
CA PRO A 177 31.95 2.83 -20.16
C PRO A 177 31.24 4.06 -20.75
N ASN A 178 30.38 4.70 -19.95
CA ASN A 178 29.53 5.84 -20.32
C ASN A 178 28.45 5.52 -21.39
N SER A 179 28.05 4.26 -21.52
CA SER A 179 26.95 3.81 -22.39
C SER A 179 25.60 4.48 -22.11
N SER A 180 25.37 4.98 -20.89
CA SER A 180 24.14 5.69 -20.52
C SER A 180 24.01 7.08 -21.14
N ASN A 181 25.10 7.69 -21.61
CA ASN A 181 25.07 9.02 -22.20
C ASN A 181 24.86 8.95 -23.71
N LYS A 182 23.78 9.57 -24.20
CA LYS A 182 23.38 9.59 -25.62
C LYS A 182 24.51 10.04 -26.55
N SER A 183 25.22 11.12 -26.21
CA SER A 183 26.30 11.64 -27.06
C SER A 183 27.50 10.69 -27.15
N SER A 184 27.86 10.06 -26.03
CA SER A 184 28.98 9.09 -25.97
C SER A 184 28.63 7.82 -26.75
N CYS A 185 27.40 7.35 -26.61
CA CYS A 185 26.91 6.19 -27.34
C CYS A 185 26.79 6.47 -28.85
N PHE A 186 26.30 7.65 -29.24
CA PHE A 186 26.23 8.06 -30.63
C PHE A 186 27.62 8.05 -31.28
N ALA A 187 28.62 8.64 -30.63
CA ALA A 187 30.00 8.63 -31.10
C ALA A 187 30.58 7.21 -31.21
N HIS A 188 30.29 6.35 -30.22
CA HIS A 188 30.74 4.95 -30.23
C HIS A 188 30.12 4.17 -31.39
N LEU A 189 28.81 4.29 -31.59
CA LEU A 189 28.09 3.65 -32.68
C LEU A 189 28.57 4.15 -34.05
N GLN A 190 28.75 5.45 -34.21
CA GLN A 190 29.26 6.02 -35.45
C GLN A 190 30.65 5.49 -35.78
N THR A 191 31.56 5.43 -34.80
CA THR A 191 32.96 5.03 -34.99
C THR A 191 33.12 3.52 -35.21
N HIS A 192 32.43 2.69 -34.42
CA HIS A 192 32.69 1.25 -34.37
C HIS A 192 31.69 0.42 -35.17
N VAL A 193 30.43 0.86 -35.25
CA VAL A 193 29.35 0.09 -35.88
C VAL A 193 29.06 0.65 -37.27
N PHE A 194 28.75 1.94 -37.37
CA PHE A 194 28.25 2.52 -38.61
C PHE A 194 29.34 2.92 -39.61
N THR A 195 30.55 3.25 -39.16
CA THR A 195 31.71 3.38 -40.06
C THR A 195 32.01 2.05 -40.77
N ALA A 196 31.93 0.93 -40.04
CA ALA A 196 32.11 -0.40 -40.63
C ALA A 196 30.96 -0.80 -41.57
N LEU A 197 29.74 -0.35 -41.27
CA LEU A 197 28.53 -0.61 -42.07
C LEU A 197 28.25 0.48 -43.13
N SER A 198 29.17 1.43 -43.32
CA SER A 198 29.09 2.54 -44.28
C SER A 198 27.80 3.39 -44.17
N SER A 199 27.35 3.68 -42.95
CA SER A 199 26.15 4.47 -42.68
C SER A 199 26.47 5.75 -41.90
N ASN A 200 25.98 6.90 -42.38
CA ASN A 200 26.18 8.21 -41.73
C ASN A 200 24.86 8.91 -41.36
N GLU A 201 23.70 8.29 -41.64
CA GLU A 201 22.39 8.93 -41.60
C GLU A 201 21.55 8.36 -40.45
N ILE A 202 21.87 8.80 -39.22
CA ILE A 202 21.12 8.45 -38.01
C ILE A 202 20.26 9.66 -37.64
N HIS A 203 18.96 9.43 -37.58
CA HIS A 203 17.99 10.41 -37.16
C HIS A 203 18.04 10.60 -35.64
N ASP A 204 17.87 9.50 -34.89
CA ASP A 204 17.93 9.53 -33.44
C ASP A 204 18.24 8.16 -32.82
N ILE A 205 18.55 8.15 -31.51
CA ILE A 205 18.83 6.94 -30.73
C ILE A 205 18.07 6.96 -29.40
N TYR A 206 17.50 5.81 -29.03
CA TYR A 206 16.80 5.57 -27.78
C TYR A 206 17.39 4.38 -27.03
N PHE A 207 17.38 4.45 -25.71
CA PHE A 207 17.84 3.37 -24.84
C PHE A 207 16.66 2.58 -24.32
N SER A 208 16.78 1.25 -24.23
CA SER A 208 15.75 0.47 -23.55
C SER A 208 15.72 0.81 -22.06
N GLU A 209 14.51 1.05 -21.53
CA GLU A 209 14.30 1.24 -20.08
C GLU A 209 14.70 0.02 -19.25
N ARG A 210 14.87 -1.15 -19.88
CA ARG A 210 15.25 -2.41 -19.23
C ARG A 210 16.75 -2.59 -19.08
N ASN A 211 17.58 -1.68 -19.60
CA ASN A 211 19.02 -1.78 -19.49
C ASN A 211 19.48 -1.58 -18.03
N ASP A 212 20.14 -2.56 -17.42
CA ASP A 212 20.87 -2.38 -16.15
C ASP A 212 22.38 -2.28 -16.44
N TYR A 213 22.84 -1.04 -16.67
CA TYR A 213 24.24 -0.72 -16.99
C TYR A 213 25.26 -1.18 -15.94
N SER A 214 24.82 -1.53 -14.72
CA SER A 214 25.69 -1.94 -13.62
C SER A 214 25.88 -3.46 -13.53
N LYS A 215 24.97 -4.25 -14.08
CA LYS A 215 24.95 -5.72 -13.96
C LYS A 215 25.02 -6.43 -15.30
N ASP A 216 24.47 -5.83 -16.35
CA ASP A 216 24.36 -6.49 -17.64
C ASP A 216 25.66 -6.33 -18.44
N GLU A 217 26.13 -7.43 -19.03
CA GLU A 217 27.28 -7.43 -19.95
C GLU A 217 26.92 -6.83 -21.31
N SER A 218 25.62 -6.73 -21.63
CA SER A 218 25.10 -6.21 -22.90
C SER A 218 23.99 -5.17 -22.69
N ILE A 219 23.87 -4.21 -23.60
CA ILE A 219 22.87 -3.15 -23.59
C ILE A 219 22.01 -3.18 -24.86
N ILE A 220 20.74 -2.78 -24.74
CA ILE A 220 19.79 -2.72 -25.85
C ILE A 220 19.54 -1.28 -26.24
N ILE A 221 19.72 -0.98 -27.52
CA ILE A 221 19.59 0.36 -28.10
C ILE A 221 18.69 0.30 -29.33
N TYR A 222 17.87 1.32 -29.53
CA TYR A 222 17.08 1.52 -30.73
C TYR A 222 17.66 2.68 -31.52
N ALA A 223 18.16 2.39 -32.72
CA ALA A 223 18.69 3.40 -33.64
C ALA A 223 17.67 3.65 -34.76
N ILE A 224 17.37 4.93 -35.00
CA ILE A 224 16.47 5.40 -36.05
C ILE A 224 17.30 5.97 -37.17
N PHE A 225 17.10 5.48 -38.39
CA PHE A 225 17.76 6.00 -39.59
C PHE A 225 16.83 6.92 -40.37
N ASP A 226 17.40 7.86 -41.14
CA ASP A 226 16.61 8.84 -41.90
C ASP A 226 15.75 8.20 -43.00
N THR A 227 16.12 7.01 -43.49
CA THR A 227 15.34 6.28 -44.49
C THR A 227 15.26 4.78 -44.17
N PRO A 228 14.17 4.10 -44.56
CA PRO A 228 14.07 2.65 -44.36
C PRO A 228 15.10 1.89 -45.21
N ILE A 229 15.55 2.47 -46.31
CA ILE A 229 16.59 1.92 -47.19
C ILE A 229 17.93 1.84 -46.47
N THR A 230 18.31 2.89 -45.72
CA THR A 230 19.56 2.87 -44.95
C THR A 230 19.49 1.87 -43.80
N ALA A 231 18.37 1.78 -43.09
CA ALA A 231 18.15 0.73 -42.09
C ALA A 231 18.29 -0.69 -42.68
N GLN A 232 17.70 -0.93 -43.85
CA GLN A 232 17.82 -2.21 -44.55
C GLN A 232 19.27 -2.51 -44.97
N HIS A 233 20.00 -1.52 -45.47
CA HIS A 233 21.40 -1.67 -45.85
C HIS A 233 22.28 -2.04 -44.65
N VAL A 234 22.07 -1.39 -43.50
CA VAL A 234 22.77 -1.70 -42.25
C VAL A 234 22.47 -3.12 -41.79
N PHE A 235 21.19 -3.52 -41.75
CA PHE A 235 20.77 -4.86 -41.34
C PHE A 235 21.31 -5.95 -42.28
N SER A 236 21.20 -5.76 -43.59
CA SER A 236 21.70 -6.73 -44.58
C SER A 236 23.22 -6.85 -44.54
N SER A 237 23.93 -5.72 -44.45
CA SER A 237 25.40 -5.69 -44.35
C SER A 237 25.89 -6.45 -43.11
N TRP A 238 25.25 -6.24 -41.95
CA TRP A 238 25.57 -6.98 -40.74
C TRP A 238 25.25 -8.47 -40.88
N SER A 239 24.05 -8.82 -41.36
CA SER A 239 23.63 -10.23 -41.52
C SER A 239 24.54 -11.04 -42.46
N ASN A 240 25.11 -10.39 -43.49
CA ASN A 240 25.96 -11.04 -44.49
C ASN A 240 27.41 -11.19 -44.04
N SER A 241 27.88 -10.35 -43.12
CA SER A 241 29.32 -10.22 -42.88
C SER A 241 29.75 -10.32 -41.42
N ASN A 242 28.84 -10.09 -40.47
CA ASN A 242 29.05 -10.20 -39.02
C ASN A 242 30.40 -9.61 -38.53
N ILE A 243 30.82 -8.49 -39.14
CA ILE A 243 32.19 -7.94 -39.02
C ILE A 243 32.41 -7.19 -37.70
N VAL A 244 31.36 -6.89 -36.93
CA VAL A 244 31.45 -6.00 -35.77
C VAL A 244 31.48 -6.81 -34.47
N PRO A 245 32.65 -6.98 -33.82
CA PRO A 245 32.78 -7.86 -32.64
C PRO A 245 32.02 -7.34 -31.40
N THR A 246 31.74 -6.04 -31.34
CA THR A 246 31.03 -5.40 -30.21
C THR A 246 29.50 -5.50 -30.30
N VAL A 247 28.97 -5.99 -31.42
CA VAL A 247 27.52 -6.10 -31.66
C VAL A 247 27.13 -7.57 -31.58
N HIS A 248 26.27 -7.93 -30.63
CA HIS A 248 25.75 -9.28 -30.50
C HIS A 248 24.62 -9.58 -31.48
N ASP A 249 23.72 -8.61 -31.68
CA ASP A 249 22.51 -8.80 -32.46
C ASP A 249 22.02 -7.47 -33.05
N ILE A 250 21.56 -7.50 -34.30
CA ILE A 250 20.80 -6.43 -34.91
C ILE A 250 19.48 -7.03 -35.41
N SER A 251 18.38 -6.52 -34.90
CA SER A 251 17.02 -6.96 -35.21
C SER A 251 16.15 -5.77 -35.59
N PRO A 252 15.20 -5.91 -36.54
CA PRO A 252 14.22 -4.87 -36.80
C PRO A 252 13.32 -4.65 -35.58
N LEU A 253 12.78 -3.43 -35.42
CA LEU A 253 11.87 -3.11 -34.33
C LEU A 253 10.65 -4.05 -34.31
N ILE A 254 10.10 -4.34 -35.49
CA ILE A 254 9.04 -5.33 -35.66
C ILE A 254 9.67 -6.63 -36.18
N PRO A 255 9.63 -7.72 -35.40
CA PRO A 255 10.16 -9.01 -35.82
C PRO A 255 9.57 -9.51 -37.14
N LEU A 256 10.44 -9.97 -38.05
CA LEU A 256 10.04 -10.46 -39.37
C LEU A 256 9.11 -11.68 -39.33
N HIS A 257 9.14 -12.48 -38.25
CA HIS A 257 8.28 -13.65 -38.10
C HIS A 257 6.80 -13.28 -37.91
N TYR A 258 6.46 -12.04 -37.55
CA TYR A 258 5.05 -11.62 -37.59
C TYR A 258 4.50 -11.51 -39.01
N TYR A 259 5.39 -11.45 -40.01
CA TYR A 259 5.06 -11.39 -41.42
C TYR A 259 5.35 -12.70 -42.17
N SER A 260 5.83 -13.77 -41.50
CA SER A 260 6.09 -15.04 -42.21
C SER A 260 4.84 -15.73 -42.73
N ASP A 261 3.67 -15.42 -42.16
CA ASP A 261 2.37 -15.92 -42.63
C ASP A 261 1.76 -15.02 -43.73
N PHE A 262 2.37 -13.88 -44.03
CA PHE A 262 2.00 -13.00 -45.15
C PHE A 262 2.49 -13.59 -46.47
N ASN A 263 1.92 -14.74 -46.84
CA ASN A 263 2.15 -15.41 -48.13
C ASN A 263 1.22 -14.89 -49.23
N LEU A 264 0.79 -13.62 -49.12
CA LEU A 264 -0.12 -13.00 -50.07
C LEU A 264 0.71 -12.48 -51.24
N LYS A 265 0.92 -13.35 -52.23
CA LYS A 265 1.42 -12.96 -53.55
C LYS A 265 0.31 -12.18 -54.25
N THR A 266 0.12 -10.92 -53.89
CA THR A 266 -0.56 -9.98 -54.78
C THR A 266 0.34 -9.76 -55.98
N GLU A 267 -0.15 -10.07 -57.17
CA GLU A 267 0.45 -9.53 -58.38
C GLU A 267 0.47 -8.01 -58.23
N LEU A 268 1.66 -7.41 -58.33
CA LEU A 268 1.77 -5.96 -58.32
C LEU A 268 0.88 -5.44 -59.46
N ASN A 269 0.10 -4.39 -59.18
CA ASN A 269 -0.56 -3.66 -60.25
C ASN A 269 0.49 -3.30 -61.31
N ASP A 270 0.21 -3.60 -62.58
CA ASP A 270 1.13 -3.44 -63.70
C ASP A 270 1.78 -2.05 -63.74
N ASP A 271 1.04 -1.01 -63.36
CA ASP A 271 1.56 0.36 -63.30
C ASP A 271 2.65 0.52 -62.22
N ILE A 272 2.45 -0.11 -61.06
CA ILE A 272 3.42 -0.09 -59.95
C ILE A 272 4.61 -0.99 -60.29
N ALA A 273 4.36 -2.16 -60.92
CA ALA A 273 5.41 -3.05 -61.36
C ALA A 273 6.35 -2.36 -62.37
N ARG A 274 5.78 -1.63 -63.35
CA ARG A 274 6.51 -0.85 -64.35
C ARG A 274 7.29 0.32 -63.74
N LEU A 275 6.74 0.98 -62.72
CA LEU A 275 7.43 2.04 -61.98
C LEU A 275 8.63 1.50 -61.20
N VAL A 276 8.50 0.32 -60.59
CA VAL A 276 9.59 -0.33 -59.86
C VAL A 276 10.65 -0.89 -60.80
N SER A 277 10.27 -1.37 -61.99
CA SER A 277 11.20 -1.88 -63.01
C SER A 277 11.81 -0.81 -63.92
N ASN A 278 11.41 0.47 -63.77
CA ASN A 278 11.79 1.59 -64.66
C ASN A 278 11.48 1.32 -66.15
N GLU A 279 10.38 0.65 -66.46
CA GLU A 279 9.93 0.45 -67.84
C GLU A 279 9.21 1.69 -68.38
N THR A 280 9.53 2.09 -69.62
CA THR A 280 8.97 3.29 -70.24
C THR A 280 7.52 3.10 -70.67
N ILE A 281 6.63 3.99 -70.24
CA ILE A 281 5.21 3.99 -70.62
C ILE A 281 5.09 4.45 -72.07
N LEU A 282 4.64 3.57 -72.97
CA LEU A 282 4.19 3.95 -74.30
C LEU A 282 2.75 4.47 -74.18
N LEU A 283 2.56 5.76 -74.42
CA LEU A 283 1.24 6.39 -74.54
C LEU A 283 0.80 6.27 -76.01
N ASP A 284 -0.32 5.58 -76.24
CA ASP A 284 -1.04 5.59 -77.54
C ASP A 284 -1.80 6.91 -77.74
#